data_AF-A0A6L6HMS2-F1
#
_entry.id   AF-A0A6L6HMS2-F1
#
_cell.length_a   1.000
_cell.length_b   1.000
_cell.length_c   1.000
_cell.angle_alpha   90.00
_cell.angle_beta   90.00
_cell.angle_gamma   90.00
#
_symmetry.space_group_name_H-M   'P 1'
#
loop_
_entity.id
_entity.type
_entity.pdbx_description
1 polymer ?
#
loop_
_entity_poly.entity_id
_entity_poly.type
_entity_poly.pdbx_seq_one_letter_code
_entity_poly.pdbx_strand_id
1 'polypeptide(L)'
;MPPFDTYLSPQAQQAVIAGLFLAIGWWVVALQNRRRDATLRAERVRDVQRAVFAEIRAYLAVLKRDNVGEYGARIMNRILTEPGFFPVIPTEHNDAVFRAIIGDIHVLPRDTVDPVVLYYSQLNAIAAIINDLRVLDVGRIGAERAAGMYQDYISMKIEALELGEKALEAIRANLDGRGAAYRKKINSPASGRFGQ
;
A
#
# COMPACT_ATOMS: atom_id res chain seq x y z
N MET A 1 45.54 3.21 -48.25
CA MET A 1 45.16 4.60 -48.57
C MET A 1 43.80 4.85 -47.96
N PRO A 2 43.68 5.75 -46.98
CA PRO A 2 42.39 6.08 -46.37
C PRO A 2 41.47 6.82 -47.37
N PRO A 3 40.14 6.63 -47.31
CA PRO A 3 39.25 6.93 -48.43
C PRO A 3 38.84 8.41 -48.63
N PHE A 4 39.39 9.37 -47.87
CA PHE A 4 38.88 10.76 -47.85
C PHE A 4 39.94 11.86 -48.09
N ASP A 5 41.15 11.51 -48.54
CA ASP A 5 42.28 12.44 -48.68
C ASP A 5 42.06 13.56 -49.72
N THR A 6 41.09 13.40 -50.62
CA THR A 6 40.80 14.38 -51.68
C THR A 6 39.96 15.57 -51.21
N TYR A 7 39.35 15.52 -50.02
CA TYR A 7 38.38 16.54 -49.57
C TYR A 7 38.63 17.11 -48.17
N LEU A 8 39.50 16.51 -47.37
CA LEU A 8 39.76 16.93 -45.98
C LEU A 8 41.24 16.80 -45.64
N SER A 9 41.79 17.78 -44.92
CA SER A 9 43.15 17.67 -44.37
C SER A 9 43.25 16.49 -43.39
N PRO A 10 44.42 15.85 -43.25
CA PRO A 10 44.60 14.70 -42.34
C PRO A 10 44.16 15.00 -40.90
N GLN A 11 44.36 16.23 -40.45
CA GLN A 11 43.93 16.71 -39.13
C GLN A 11 42.40 16.84 -39.03
N ALA A 12 41.73 17.25 -40.11
CA ALA A 12 40.27 17.34 -40.15
C ALA A 12 39.61 15.95 -40.13
N GLN A 13 40.18 14.96 -40.84
CA GLN A 13 39.70 13.57 -40.74
C GLN A 13 39.84 13.02 -39.31
N GLN A 14 40.97 13.27 -38.66
CA GLN A 14 41.20 12.85 -37.27
C GLN A 14 40.23 13.52 -36.29
N ALA A 15 39.96 14.82 -36.45
CA ALA A 15 39.00 15.54 -35.63
C ALA A 15 37.56 15.02 -35.81
N VAL A 16 37.16 14.68 -37.04
CA VAL A 16 35.84 14.08 -37.33
C VAL A 16 35.71 12.69 -36.70
N ILE A 17 36.73 11.84 -36.82
CA ILE A 17 36.72 10.50 -36.20
C ILE A 17 36.69 10.60 -34.68
N ALA A 18 37.50 11.48 -34.10
CA ALA A 18 37.52 11.71 -32.65
C ALA A 18 36.18 12.25 -32.13
N GLY A 19 35.57 13.20 -32.85
CA GLY A 19 34.24 13.74 -32.52
C GLY A 19 33.14 12.68 -32.59
N LEU A 20 33.18 11.80 -33.61
CA LEU A 20 32.22 10.71 -33.77
C LEU A 20 32.33 9.69 -32.63
N PHE A 21 33.55 9.35 -32.22
CA PHE A 21 33.82 8.40 -31.13
C PHE A 21 33.30 8.92 -29.78
N LEU A 22 33.49 10.21 -29.51
CA LEU A 22 32.96 10.88 -28.31
C LEU A 22 31.42 10.92 -28.30
N ALA A 23 30.78 11.22 -29.44
CA ALA A 23 29.33 11.26 -29.54
C ALA A 23 28.68 9.88 -29.33
N ILE A 24 29.26 8.82 -29.89
CA ILE A 24 28.81 7.43 -29.69
C ILE A 24 28.99 7.01 -28.23
N GLY A 25 30.12 7.38 -27.60
CA GLY A 25 30.37 7.14 -26.17
C GLY A 25 29.29 7.76 -25.28
N TRP A 26 28.88 9.00 -25.54
CA TRP A 26 27.82 9.67 -24.78
C TRP A 26 26.45 9.00 -24.97
N TRP A 27 26.14 8.53 -26.18
CA TRP A 27 24.89 7.81 -26.46
C TRP A 27 24.82 6.47 -25.74
N VAL A 28 25.91 5.69 -25.77
CA VAL A 28 25.99 4.40 -25.06
C VAL A 28 25.86 4.61 -23.55
N VAL A 29 26.54 5.61 -22.99
CA VAL A 29 26.41 5.98 -21.57
C VAL A 29 24.98 6.42 -21.25
N ALA A 30 24.34 7.23 -22.10
CA ALA A 30 22.95 7.64 -21.90
C ALA A 30 21.97 6.45 -21.95
N LEU A 31 22.19 5.47 -22.84
CA LEU A 31 21.36 4.27 -22.93
C LEU A 31 21.59 3.33 -21.74
N GLN A 32 22.84 3.17 -21.29
CA GLN A 32 23.19 2.41 -20.09
C GLN A 32 22.62 3.06 -18.84
N ASN A 33 22.70 4.39 -18.71
CA ASN A 33 22.10 5.14 -17.61
C ASN A 33 20.58 5.00 -17.62
N ARG A 34 19.91 5.09 -18.78
CA ARG A 34 18.46 4.82 -18.88
C ARG A 34 18.07 3.41 -18.44
N ARG A 35 18.88 2.38 -18.76
CA ARG A 35 18.63 1.00 -18.30
C ARG A 35 18.90 0.82 -16.81
N ARG A 36 19.95 1.43 -16.28
CA ARG A 36 20.25 1.46 -14.83
C ARG A 36 19.16 2.17 -14.05
N ASP A 37 18.69 3.31 -14.53
CA ASP A 37 17.61 4.06 -13.90
C ASP A 37 16.30 3.25 -13.89
N ALA A 38 15.99 2.54 -14.99
CA ALA A 38 14.81 1.68 -15.06
C ALA A 38 14.90 0.47 -14.11
N THR A 39 16.08 -0.15 -13.99
CA THR A 39 16.31 -1.28 -13.07
C THR A 39 16.24 -0.84 -11.61
N LEU A 40 16.90 0.27 -11.25
CA LEU A 40 16.83 0.86 -9.90
C LEU A 40 15.40 1.25 -9.52
N ARG A 41 14.62 1.82 -10.46
CA ARG A 41 13.19 2.10 -10.23
C ARG A 41 12.40 0.82 -9.95
N ALA A 42 12.63 -0.24 -10.73
CA ALA A 42 11.92 -1.50 -10.56
C ALA A 42 12.28 -2.20 -9.23
N GLU A 43 13.54 -2.13 -8.80
CA GLU A 43 13.99 -2.62 -7.49
C GLU A 43 13.32 -1.84 -6.34
N ARG A 44 13.31 -0.50 -6.43
CA ARG A 44 12.63 0.36 -5.44
C ARG A 44 11.14 0.04 -5.32
N VAL A 45 10.42 -0.13 -6.44
CA VAL A 45 9.00 -0.53 -6.43
C VAL A 45 8.82 -1.85 -5.67
N ARG A 46 9.66 -2.84 -5.95
CA ARG A 46 9.56 -4.18 -5.38
C ARG A 46 9.83 -4.18 -3.88
N ASP A 47 10.83 -3.45 -3.42
CA ASP A 47 11.17 -3.37 -2.01
C ASP A 47 10.08 -2.63 -1.21
N VAL A 48 9.53 -1.55 -1.78
CA VAL A 48 8.36 -0.85 -1.22
C VAL A 48 7.17 -1.80 -1.11
N GLN A 49 6.82 -2.52 -2.18
CA GLN A 49 5.72 -3.48 -2.18
C GLN A 49 5.92 -4.58 -1.13
N ARG A 50 7.14 -5.10 -0.98
CA ARG A 50 7.47 -6.12 0.04
C ARG A 50 7.32 -5.57 1.46
N ALA A 51 7.78 -4.35 1.71
CA ALA A 51 7.69 -3.72 3.01
C ALA A 51 6.22 -3.46 3.41
N VAL A 52 5.42 -2.88 2.51
CA VAL A 52 3.98 -2.66 2.72
C VAL A 52 3.26 -3.99 2.92
N PHE A 53 3.56 -4.99 2.09
CA PHE A 53 2.98 -6.32 2.24
C PHE A 53 3.25 -6.92 3.62
N ALA A 54 4.47 -6.79 4.13
CA ALA A 54 4.85 -7.29 5.44
C ALA A 54 4.11 -6.56 6.58
N GLU A 55 4.01 -5.22 6.50
CA GLU A 55 3.28 -4.40 7.48
C GLU A 55 1.80 -4.77 7.54
N ILE A 56 1.11 -4.78 6.40
CA ILE A 56 -0.32 -5.15 6.33
C ILE A 56 -0.50 -6.57 6.89
N ARG A 57 0.32 -7.53 6.43
CA ARG A 57 0.22 -8.92 6.88
C ARG A 57 0.42 -9.07 8.39
N ALA A 58 1.33 -8.32 8.99
CA ALA A 58 1.59 -8.36 10.43
C ALA A 58 0.34 -7.94 11.22
N TYR A 59 -0.29 -6.83 10.85
CA TYR A 59 -1.50 -6.37 11.53
C TYR A 59 -2.68 -7.34 11.33
N LEU A 60 -2.88 -7.84 10.11
CA LEU A 60 -3.94 -8.83 9.85
C LEU A 60 -3.76 -10.11 10.65
N ALA A 61 -2.52 -10.55 10.87
CA ALA A 61 -2.24 -11.73 11.68
C ALA A 61 -2.70 -11.54 13.14
N VAL A 62 -2.55 -10.33 13.69
CA VAL A 62 -3.03 -9.99 15.04
C VAL A 62 -4.57 -10.04 15.08
N LEU A 63 -5.24 -9.36 14.15
CA LEU A 63 -6.71 -9.34 14.08
C LEU A 63 -7.32 -10.74 13.98
N LYS A 64 -6.70 -11.62 13.18
CA LYS A 64 -7.13 -13.01 13.02
C LYS A 64 -6.87 -13.85 14.27
N ARG A 65 -5.66 -13.74 14.85
CA ARG A 65 -5.29 -14.47 16.07
C ARG A 65 -6.24 -14.14 17.22
N ASP A 66 -6.60 -12.88 17.36
CA ASP A 66 -7.41 -12.40 18.47
C ASP A 66 -8.91 -12.63 18.25
N ASN A 67 -9.31 -13.14 17.07
CA ASN A 67 -10.69 -13.27 16.63
C ASN A 67 -11.52 -12.03 17.00
N VAL A 68 -11.15 -10.90 16.38
CA VAL A 68 -11.61 -9.56 16.78
C VAL A 68 -13.13 -9.44 16.93
N GLY A 69 -13.92 -10.18 16.14
CA GLY A 69 -15.38 -10.23 16.26
C GLY A 69 -15.85 -10.90 17.55
N GLU A 70 -15.36 -12.09 17.87
CA GLU A 70 -15.70 -12.78 19.13
C GLU A 70 -15.18 -12.03 20.35
N TYR A 71 -13.96 -11.50 20.28
CA TYR A 71 -13.42 -10.65 21.33
C TYR A 71 -14.29 -9.42 21.56
N GLY A 72 -14.69 -8.74 20.48
CA GLY A 72 -15.59 -7.59 20.53
C GLY A 72 -16.92 -7.91 21.19
N ALA A 73 -17.56 -9.02 20.80
CA ALA A 73 -18.82 -9.46 21.39
C ALA A 73 -18.73 -9.72 22.90
N ARG A 74 -17.64 -10.35 23.35
CA ARG A 74 -17.40 -10.56 24.79
C ARG A 74 -17.28 -9.25 25.56
N ILE A 75 -16.51 -8.29 25.04
CA ILE A 75 -16.33 -7.00 25.70
C ILE A 75 -17.62 -6.18 25.70
N MET A 76 -18.39 -6.21 24.61
CA MET A 76 -19.71 -5.57 24.53
C MET A 76 -20.67 -6.10 25.60
N ASN A 77 -20.72 -7.42 25.80
CA ASN A 77 -21.52 -8.01 26.87
C ASN A 77 -21.10 -7.50 28.26
N ARG A 78 -19.80 -7.33 28.48
CA ARG A 78 -19.28 -6.77 29.75
C ARG A 78 -19.67 -5.31 29.93
N ILE A 79 -19.60 -4.48 28.88
CA ILE A 79 -20.05 -3.07 28.94
C ILE A 79 -21.53 -2.98 29.35
N LEU A 80 -22.37 -3.90 28.85
CA LEU A 80 -23.80 -3.91 29.16
C LEU A 80 -24.14 -4.48 30.55
N THR A 81 -23.33 -5.40 31.08
CA THR A 81 -23.66 -6.17 32.29
C THR A 81 -22.84 -5.78 33.52
N GLU A 82 -21.67 -5.16 33.35
CA GLU A 82 -20.79 -4.71 34.43
C GLU A 82 -20.90 -3.18 34.57
N PRO A 83 -21.60 -2.65 35.60
CA PRO A 83 -21.77 -1.21 35.78
C PRO A 83 -20.43 -0.46 35.87
N GLY A 84 -20.28 0.57 35.03
CA GLY A 84 -19.06 1.39 34.98
C GLY A 84 -17.87 0.75 34.27
N PHE A 85 -18.02 -0.46 33.72
CA PHE A 85 -16.97 -1.08 32.94
C PHE A 85 -16.86 -0.47 31.54
N PHE A 86 -15.62 -0.11 31.16
CA PHE A 86 -15.25 0.17 29.78
C PHE A 86 -13.81 -0.32 29.54
N PRO A 87 -13.54 -1.01 28.42
CA PRO A 87 -12.19 -1.49 28.13
C PRO A 87 -11.22 -0.32 27.92
N VAL A 88 -9.96 -0.53 28.30
CA VAL A 88 -8.88 0.38 27.86
C VAL A 88 -8.66 0.19 26.36
N ILE A 89 -8.78 1.27 25.59
CA ILE A 89 -8.53 1.26 24.16
C ILE A 89 -7.06 1.66 23.89
N PRO A 90 -6.20 0.73 23.43
CA PRO A 90 -4.81 1.03 23.17
C PRO A 90 -4.64 1.90 21.91
N THR A 91 -3.56 2.68 21.86
CA THR A 91 -3.12 3.32 20.62
C THR A 91 -2.54 2.29 19.68
N GLU A 92 -2.90 2.39 18.41
CA GLU A 92 -2.44 1.49 17.36
C GLU A 92 -1.55 2.24 16.36
N HIS A 93 -0.39 1.67 16.04
CA HIS A 93 0.55 2.20 15.05
C HIS A 93 0.93 1.06 14.09
N ASN A 94 0.12 0.87 13.04
CA ASN A 94 0.25 -0.22 12.07
C ASN A 94 0.52 0.30 10.64
N ASP A 95 1.14 1.48 10.56
CA ASP A 95 1.30 2.30 9.34
C ASP A 95 2.68 2.98 9.25
N ALA A 96 3.69 2.45 9.95
CA ALA A 96 5.03 3.04 10.00
C ALA A 96 5.73 3.00 8.62
N VAL A 97 5.68 1.85 7.96
CA VAL A 97 6.23 1.66 6.61
C VAL A 97 5.47 2.53 5.62
N PHE A 98 4.13 2.50 5.66
CA PHE A 98 3.31 3.30 4.76
C PHE A 98 3.57 4.81 4.87
N ARG A 99 3.66 5.35 6.09
CA ARG A 99 3.99 6.76 6.30
C ARG A 99 5.35 7.15 5.73
N ALA A 100 6.34 6.26 5.81
CA ALA A 100 7.67 6.51 5.27
C ALA A 100 7.70 6.58 3.73
N ILE A 101 6.73 5.96 3.04
CA ILE A 101 6.73 5.84 1.57
C ILE A 101 5.61 6.61 0.87
N ILE A 102 4.66 7.20 1.60
CA ILE A 102 3.44 7.76 1.00
C ILE A 102 3.73 8.86 -0.02
N GLY A 103 4.80 9.63 0.18
CA GLY A 103 5.27 10.63 -0.80
C GLY A 103 5.72 10.01 -2.14
N ASP A 104 6.13 8.74 -2.12
CA ASP A 104 6.54 7.97 -3.28
C ASP A 104 5.43 7.00 -3.76
N ILE A 105 4.19 7.11 -3.27
CA ILE A 105 3.13 6.14 -3.59
C ILE A 105 2.81 6.07 -5.10
N HIS A 106 3.11 7.15 -5.82
CA HIS A 106 3.00 7.22 -7.29
C HIS A 106 3.94 6.22 -8.02
N VAL A 107 4.91 5.65 -7.32
CA VAL A 107 5.81 4.62 -7.82
C VAL A 107 5.10 3.25 -7.87
N LEU A 108 4.05 3.06 -7.06
CA LEU A 108 3.26 1.83 -7.09
C LEU A 108 2.37 1.76 -8.35
N PRO A 109 2.15 0.56 -8.88
CA PRO A 109 1.18 0.36 -9.97
C PRO A 109 -0.23 0.75 -9.53
N ARG A 110 -0.99 1.38 -10.44
CA ARG A 110 -2.35 1.89 -10.15
C ARG A 110 -3.26 0.84 -9.50
N ASP A 111 -3.23 -0.39 -9.99
CA ASP A 111 -4.05 -1.50 -9.48
C ASP A 111 -3.67 -1.94 -8.05
N THR A 112 -2.52 -1.48 -7.54
CA THR A 112 -2.05 -1.71 -6.17
C THR A 112 -2.29 -0.49 -5.28
N VAL A 113 -2.24 0.73 -5.84
CA VAL A 113 -2.44 1.97 -5.09
C VAL A 113 -3.83 1.98 -4.44
N ASP A 114 -4.90 1.75 -5.21
CA ASP A 114 -6.27 1.94 -4.71
C ASP A 114 -6.59 1.04 -3.51
N PRO A 115 -6.33 -0.30 -3.54
CA PRO A 115 -6.59 -1.16 -2.39
C PRO A 115 -5.73 -0.83 -1.16
N VAL A 116 -4.48 -0.43 -1.37
CA VAL A 116 -3.57 -0.03 -0.28
C VAL A 116 -4.06 1.26 0.37
N VAL A 117 -4.43 2.26 -0.42
CA VAL A 117 -4.95 3.53 0.10
C VAL A 117 -6.26 3.32 0.87
N LEU A 118 -7.19 2.50 0.36
CA LEU A 118 -8.43 2.19 1.07
C LEU A 118 -8.16 1.54 2.44
N TYR A 119 -7.23 0.59 2.49
CA TYR A 119 -6.84 -0.04 3.75
C TYR A 119 -6.25 0.96 4.76
N TYR A 120 -5.29 1.80 4.36
CA TYR A 120 -4.70 2.78 5.28
C TYR A 120 -5.66 3.92 5.64
N SER A 121 -6.59 4.28 4.75
CA SER A 121 -7.69 5.19 5.08
C SER A 121 -8.57 4.62 6.19
N GLN A 122 -8.86 3.31 6.15
CA GLN A 122 -9.60 2.65 7.22
C GLN A 122 -8.82 2.65 8.54
N LEU A 123 -7.50 2.44 8.52
CA LEU A 123 -6.68 2.54 9.73
C LEU A 123 -6.71 3.95 10.34
N ASN A 124 -6.72 5.00 9.50
CA ASN A 124 -6.86 6.38 9.97
C ASN A 124 -8.23 6.62 10.62
N ALA A 125 -9.30 6.08 10.03
CA ALA A 125 -10.64 6.16 10.64
C ALA A 125 -10.69 5.41 11.98
N ILE A 126 -10.05 4.25 12.09
CA ILE A 126 -9.91 3.51 13.35
C ILE A 126 -9.13 4.33 14.38
N ALA A 127 -8.04 4.99 13.98
CA ALA A 127 -7.27 5.85 14.88
C ALA A 127 -8.11 7.03 15.41
N ALA A 128 -8.98 7.60 14.57
CA ALA A 128 -9.91 8.64 14.98
C ALA A 128 -10.91 8.14 16.03
N ILE A 129 -11.59 7.00 15.78
CA ILE A 129 -12.56 6.47 16.75
C ILE A 129 -11.88 6.02 18.05
N ILE A 130 -10.63 5.52 18.01
CA ILE A 130 -9.85 5.23 19.22
C ILE A 130 -9.70 6.48 20.09
N ASN A 131 -9.41 7.64 19.49
CA ASN A 131 -9.28 8.88 20.25
C ASN A 131 -10.61 9.28 20.91
N ASP A 132 -11.73 9.14 20.20
CA ASP A 132 -13.06 9.43 20.73
C ASP A 132 -13.45 8.47 21.86
N LEU A 133 -13.18 7.17 21.72
CA LEU A 133 -13.48 6.17 22.74
C LEU A 133 -12.63 6.33 24.01
N ARG A 134 -11.42 6.86 23.89
CA ARG A 134 -10.52 7.08 25.04
C ARG A 134 -10.97 8.19 25.97
N VAL A 135 -11.72 9.17 25.46
CA VAL A 135 -12.27 10.30 26.24
C VAL A 135 -13.74 10.08 26.60
N LEU A 136 -14.26 8.87 26.36
CA LEU A 136 -15.65 8.52 26.59
C LEU A 136 -15.98 8.48 28.09
N ASP A 137 -17.06 9.17 28.47
CA ASP A 137 -17.63 9.10 29.80
C ASP A 137 -18.90 8.25 29.79
N VAL A 138 -18.75 6.97 30.16
CA VAL A 138 -19.85 5.99 30.21
C VAL A 138 -20.94 6.40 31.19
N GLY A 139 -20.60 7.07 32.30
CA GLY A 139 -21.57 7.53 33.28
C GLY A 139 -22.50 8.60 32.71
N ARG A 140 -21.98 9.45 31.82
CA ARG A 140 -22.76 10.48 31.13
C ARG A 140 -23.60 9.94 29.97
N ILE A 141 -23.05 9.03 29.18
CA ILE A 141 -23.68 8.62 27.92
C ILE A 141 -24.54 7.35 28.01
N GLY A 142 -24.36 6.56 29.07
CA GLY A 142 -25.03 5.28 29.29
C GLY A 142 -24.33 4.08 28.64
N ALA A 143 -24.48 2.91 29.26
CA ALA A 143 -23.84 1.66 28.84
C ALA A 143 -24.26 1.21 27.43
N GLU A 144 -25.54 1.34 27.06
CA GLU A 144 -26.03 0.95 25.73
C GLU A 144 -25.35 1.75 24.61
N ARG A 145 -25.24 3.07 24.79
CA ARG A 145 -24.57 3.93 23.80
C ARG A 145 -23.07 3.65 23.74
N ALA A 146 -22.42 3.44 24.90
CA ALA A 146 -21.02 3.05 24.95
C ALA A 146 -20.76 1.71 24.25
N ALA A 147 -21.65 0.73 24.44
CA ALA A 147 -21.60 -0.56 23.78
C ALA A 147 -21.76 -0.43 22.26
N GLY A 148 -22.69 0.41 21.78
CA GLY A 148 -22.86 0.71 20.36
C GLY A 148 -21.60 1.33 19.74
N MET A 149 -21.00 2.33 20.37
CA MET A 149 -19.77 2.95 19.87
C MET A 149 -18.59 1.95 19.85
N TYR A 150 -18.52 1.07 20.85
CA TYR A 150 -17.52 -0.01 20.86
C TYR A 150 -17.78 -1.04 19.75
N GLN A 151 -19.04 -1.37 19.47
CA GLN A 151 -19.42 -2.25 18.37
C GLN A 151 -19.03 -1.65 17.01
N ASP A 152 -19.20 -0.34 16.81
CA ASP A 152 -18.77 0.34 15.60
C ASP A 152 -17.25 0.23 15.43
N TYR A 153 -16.47 0.47 16.48
CA TYR A 153 -15.02 0.28 16.48
C TYR A 153 -14.60 -1.15 16.10
N ILE A 154 -15.25 -2.18 16.66
CA ILE A 154 -14.98 -3.57 16.31
C ILE A 154 -15.33 -3.85 14.84
N SER A 155 -16.46 -3.32 14.36
CA SER A 155 -16.90 -3.48 12.96
C SER A 155 -15.88 -2.87 12.00
N MET A 156 -15.33 -1.70 12.32
CA MET A 156 -14.27 -1.06 11.53
C MET A 156 -12.99 -1.92 11.48
N LYS A 157 -12.63 -2.62 12.56
CA LYS A 157 -11.48 -3.54 12.59
C LYS A 157 -11.72 -4.80 11.75
N ILE A 158 -12.95 -5.31 11.71
CA ILE A 158 -13.33 -6.40 10.81
C ILE A 158 -13.23 -5.94 9.35
N GLU A 159 -13.73 -4.76 9.02
CA GLU A 159 -13.59 -4.18 7.68
C GLU A 159 -12.13 -3.97 7.28
N ALA A 160 -11.27 -3.51 8.20
CA ALA A 160 -9.83 -3.40 7.96
C ALA A 160 -9.18 -4.76 7.62
N LEU A 161 -9.72 -5.86 8.16
CA LEU A 161 -9.27 -7.20 7.81
C LEU A 161 -9.59 -7.51 6.34
N GLU A 162 -10.81 -7.23 5.89
CA GLU A 162 -11.22 -7.45 4.50
C GLU A 162 -10.44 -6.56 3.51
N LEU A 163 -10.30 -5.27 3.83
CA LEU A 163 -9.54 -4.32 3.00
C LEU A 163 -8.06 -4.70 2.93
N GLY A 164 -7.48 -5.13 4.05
CA GLY A 164 -6.10 -5.60 4.09
C GLY A 164 -5.90 -6.85 3.24
N GLU A 165 -6.84 -7.80 3.26
CA GLU A 165 -6.76 -8.99 2.39
C GLU A 165 -6.79 -8.64 0.90
N LYS A 166 -7.67 -7.70 0.51
CA LYS A 166 -7.72 -7.17 -0.87
C LYS A 166 -6.41 -6.49 -1.25
N ALA A 167 -5.82 -5.70 -0.35
CA ALA A 167 -4.53 -5.07 -0.58
C ALA A 167 -3.40 -6.09 -0.76
N LEU A 168 -3.35 -7.15 0.08
CA LEU A 168 -2.37 -8.22 -0.06
C LEU A 168 -2.54 -9.01 -1.37
N GLU A 169 -3.77 -9.26 -1.82
CA GLU A 169 -4.06 -9.88 -3.12
C GLU A 169 -3.53 -9.00 -4.28
N ALA A 170 -3.80 -7.69 -4.23
CA ALA A 170 -3.34 -6.73 -5.23
C ALA A 170 -1.81 -6.65 -5.32
N ILE A 171 -1.13 -6.60 -4.17
CA ILE A 171 0.34 -6.56 -4.13
C ILE A 171 0.93 -7.88 -4.69
N ARG A 172 0.40 -9.04 -4.29
CA ARG A 172 0.87 -10.35 -4.80
C ARG A 172 0.66 -10.49 -6.30
N ALA A 173 -0.52 -10.12 -6.81
CA ALA A 173 -0.80 -10.17 -8.23
C ALA A 173 0.20 -9.34 -9.03
N ASN A 174 0.63 -8.20 -8.48
CA ASN A 174 1.62 -7.36 -9.11
C ASN A 174 3.04 -7.97 -9.08
N LEU A 175 3.48 -8.48 -7.91
CA LEU A 175 4.78 -9.12 -7.74
C LEU A 175 4.97 -10.35 -8.64
N ASP A 176 3.91 -11.14 -8.83
CA ASP A 176 3.93 -12.34 -9.67
C ASP A 176 3.76 -12.05 -11.18
N GLY A 177 3.66 -10.78 -11.59
CA GLY A 177 3.39 -10.39 -12.98
C GLY A 177 1.96 -10.67 -13.47
N ARG A 178 1.03 -11.01 -12.56
CA ARG A 178 -0.38 -11.33 -12.84
C ARG A 178 -1.34 -10.13 -12.67
N GLY A 179 -0.82 -8.92 -12.55
CA GLY A 179 -1.62 -7.70 -12.29
C GLY A 179 -2.74 -7.45 -13.31
N ALA A 180 -2.50 -7.75 -14.60
CA ALA A 180 -3.52 -7.61 -15.65
C ALA A 180 -4.72 -8.56 -15.47
N ALA A 181 -4.49 -9.78 -14.97
CA ALA A 181 -5.55 -10.75 -14.70
C ALA A 181 -6.36 -10.36 -13.44
N TYR A 182 -5.67 -9.83 -12.41
CA TYR A 182 -6.32 -9.29 -11.23
C TYR A 182 -7.24 -8.11 -11.59
N ARG A 183 -6.77 -7.14 -12.38
CA ARG A 183 -7.60 -6.03 -12.89
C ARG A 183 -8.87 -6.52 -13.60
N LYS A 184 -8.76 -7.54 -14.47
CA LYS A 184 -9.91 -8.12 -15.18
C LYS A 184 -10.93 -8.72 -14.22
N LYS A 185 -10.50 -9.34 -13.12
CA LYS A 185 -11.37 -9.92 -12.08
C LYS A 185 -12.14 -8.85 -11.31
N ILE A 186 -11.49 -7.74 -10.94
CA ILE A 186 -12.14 -6.64 -10.18
C ILE A 186 -13.11 -5.84 -11.05
N ASN A 187 -12.74 -5.58 -12.32
CA ASN A 187 -13.55 -4.80 -13.25
C ASN A 187 -14.64 -5.60 -13.95
N SER A 188 -14.70 -6.91 -13.72
CA SER A 188 -15.82 -7.73 -14.18
C SER A 188 -16.96 -7.51 -13.18
N PRO A 189 -18.06 -6.82 -13.55
CA PRO A 189 -19.21 -6.73 -12.67
C PRO A 189 -19.69 -8.17 -12.43
N ALA A 190 -19.90 -8.51 -11.16
CA ALA A 190 -20.76 -9.63 -10.82
C ALA A 190 -22.17 -9.29 -11.33
N SER A 191 -22.42 -9.54 -12.61
CA SER A 191 -23.73 -9.46 -13.22
C SER A 191 -24.60 -10.54 -12.60
N GLY A 192 -25.50 -10.12 -11.70
CA GLY A 192 -26.76 -10.80 -11.40
C GLY A 192 -26.77 -11.83 -10.29
N ARG A 193 -26.73 -11.41 -9.01
CA ARG A 193 -27.49 -12.05 -7.92
C ARG A 193 -27.98 -11.01 -6.90
N PHE A 194 -28.88 -10.14 -7.34
CA PHE A 194 -29.89 -9.52 -6.49
C PHE A 194 -31.17 -9.48 -7.34
N GLY A 195 -32.11 -10.37 -7.03
CA GLY A 195 -33.36 -10.49 -7.77
C GLY A 195 -33.94 -11.91 -7.72
N GLN A 196 -34.61 -12.19 -6.60
CA GLN A 196 -35.63 -13.21 -6.27
C GLN A 196 -35.29 -14.00 -5.01
#